data_AF-A0A9D0VIG6-F1
#
_entry.id   AF-A0A9D0VIG6-F1
#
_cell.length_a   1.000
_cell.length_b   1.000
_cell.length_c   1.000
_cell.angle_alpha   90.00
_cell.angle_beta   90.00
_cell.angle_gamma   90.00
#
_symmetry.space_group_name_H-M   'P 1'
#
loop_
_entity.id
_entity.type
_entity.pdbx_description
1 polymer ?
#
loop_
_entity_poly.entity_id
_entity_poly.type
_entity_poly.pdbx_seq_one_letter_code
_entity_poly.pdbx_strand_id
1 'polypeptide(L)'
;MPRLSHAVFAAWLLGPSITHACPDYSTDPSLLVALEPGATKGALSDDEKACLEQRYASAEQQTTKDKISRVLLVNAYAYSTSYWAELVQRHLDEVDRSDPDIAYLYAFYLFNTDKEAAPEVVRWTEVALERRDVWTGEVFVGRVFGLMRLRAVAAQAQWIQAEEVVAREGTDESRAEAGRLKNQVKTYSREWVDFARVAGREPGEAIRLCLSVASNAMACGIDEDDLPR
;
A
#
# COMPACT_ATOMS: atom_id res chain seq x y z
N MET A 1 16.87 60.70 42.72
CA MET A 1 17.54 60.71 41.41
C MET A 1 17.26 59.38 40.70
N PRO A 2 16.89 59.38 39.42
CA PRO A 2 16.13 58.31 38.78
C PRO A 2 17.02 57.38 37.92
N ARG A 3 16.55 56.17 37.60
CA ARG A 3 16.95 55.45 36.37
C ARG A 3 15.72 54.82 35.73
N LEU A 4 15.35 55.38 34.58
CA LEU A 4 14.31 54.94 33.67
C LEU A 4 14.85 53.78 32.81
N SER A 5 14.27 52.59 32.93
CA SER A 5 14.45 51.50 31.96
C SER A 5 13.60 51.78 30.73
N HIS A 6 14.27 52.00 29.59
CA HIS A 6 13.62 52.10 28.29
C HIS A 6 13.46 50.70 27.70
N ALA A 7 12.21 50.28 27.46
CA ALA A 7 11.90 49.12 26.63
C ALA A 7 11.95 49.53 25.16
N VAL A 8 12.85 48.92 24.39
CA VAL A 8 12.90 49.07 22.93
C VAL A 8 12.01 47.99 22.33
N PHE A 9 10.82 48.37 21.86
CA PHE A 9 9.99 47.54 20.99
C PHE A 9 10.55 47.62 19.56
N ALA A 10 11.21 46.56 19.11
CA ALA A 10 11.55 46.38 17.71
C ALA A 10 10.29 45.99 16.93
N ALA A 11 9.71 46.95 16.21
CA ALA A 11 8.67 46.69 15.22
C ALA A 11 9.31 46.00 14.01
N TRP A 12 9.14 44.69 13.91
CA TRP A 12 9.46 43.96 12.69
C TRP A 12 8.47 44.38 11.60
N LEU A 13 8.98 45.05 10.57
CA LEU A 13 8.25 45.31 9.33
C LEU A 13 8.01 43.96 8.64
N LEU A 14 6.79 43.43 8.78
CA LEU A 14 6.28 42.38 7.91
C LEU A 14 6.23 42.96 6.50
N GLY A 15 7.22 42.63 5.67
CA GLY A 15 7.18 42.89 4.24
C GLY A 15 5.96 42.18 3.62
N PRO A 16 5.39 42.71 2.52
CA PRO A 16 4.26 42.09 1.87
C PRO A 16 4.63 40.67 1.42
N SER A 17 3.91 39.67 1.93
CA SER A 17 3.97 38.31 1.41
C SER A 17 3.49 38.36 -0.03
N ILE A 18 4.41 38.21 -0.99
CA ILE A 18 4.04 38.01 -2.39
C ILE A 18 3.40 36.61 -2.44
N THR A 19 2.08 36.55 -2.36
CA THR A 19 1.33 35.32 -2.59
C THR A 19 1.47 34.96 -4.05
N HIS A 20 2.49 34.15 -4.38
CA HIS A 20 2.58 33.53 -5.69
C HIS A 20 1.34 32.66 -5.86
N ALA A 21 0.47 33.04 -6.80
CA ALA A 21 -0.72 32.29 -7.09
C ALA A 21 -0.30 30.91 -7.60
N CYS A 22 -0.83 29.85 -6.98
CA CYS A 22 -0.47 28.50 -7.37
C CYS A 22 -0.85 28.23 -8.82
N PRO A 23 -0.02 27.52 -9.60
CA PRO A 23 -0.36 27.20 -10.98
C PRO A 23 -1.66 26.40 -11.06
N ASP A 24 -2.44 26.60 -12.12
CA ASP A 24 -3.65 25.83 -12.35
C ASP A 24 -3.36 24.59 -13.20
N TYR A 25 -3.11 23.47 -12.52
CA TYR A 25 -2.78 22.19 -13.17
C TYR A 25 -3.95 21.57 -13.95
N SER A 26 -5.18 22.09 -13.80
CA SER A 26 -6.33 21.61 -14.55
C SER A 26 -6.35 22.15 -15.99
N THR A 27 -5.89 23.39 -16.17
CA THR A 27 -5.86 24.07 -17.47
C THR A 27 -4.56 23.81 -18.23
N ASP A 28 -3.45 23.58 -17.51
CA ASP A 28 -2.17 23.19 -18.12
C ASP A 28 -1.49 22.03 -17.36
N PRO A 29 -1.79 20.78 -17.75
CA PRO A 29 -1.17 19.61 -17.16
C PRO A 29 0.35 19.49 -17.41
N SER A 30 0.92 20.22 -18.37
CA SER A 30 2.36 20.18 -18.65
C SER A 30 3.19 20.75 -17.50
N LEU A 31 2.58 21.60 -16.68
CA LEU A 31 3.19 22.16 -15.48
C LEU A 31 3.46 21.07 -14.42
N LEU A 32 2.69 19.98 -14.39
CA LEU A 32 2.99 18.84 -13.52
C LEU A 32 4.20 18.05 -14.03
N VAL A 33 4.35 17.90 -15.34
CA VAL A 33 5.50 17.21 -15.96
C VAL A 33 6.80 17.95 -15.64
N ALA A 34 6.77 19.29 -15.60
CA ALA A 34 7.93 20.10 -15.23
C ALA A 34 8.42 19.83 -13.78
N LEU A 35 7.55 19.34 -12.89
CA LEU A 35 7.89 19.02 -11.50
C LEU A 35 8.50 17.61 -11.35
N GLU A 36 8.34 16.72 -12.33
CA GLU A 36 8.77 15.32 -12.23
C GLU A 36 10.26 15.15 -11.87
N PRO A 37 11.22 15.87 -12.50
CA PRO A 37 12.63 15.70 -12.16
C PRO A 37 12.98 16.06 -10.71
N GLY A 38 12.25 17.03 -10.14
CA GLY A 38 12.36 17.42 -8.74
C GLY A 38 11.68 16.41 -7.82
N ALA A 39 10.46 16.01 -8.16
CA ALA A 39 9.69 15.01 -7.43
C ALA A 39 10.43 13.68 -7.32
N THR A 40 11.00 13.14 -8.40
CA THR A 40 11.75 11.86 -8.34
C THR A 40 12.94 11.90 -7.38
N LYS A 41 13.44 13.08 -7.01
CA LYS A 41 14.55 13.27 -6.08
C LYS A 41 14.10 13.71 -4.68
N GLY A 42 12.80 13.83 -4.42
CA GLY A 42 12.27 14.37 -3.16
C GLY A 42 12.59 15.86 -2.98
N ALA A 43 12.82 16.57 -4.09
CA ALA A 43 13.40 17.91 -4.10
C ALA A 43 12.39 19.01 -4.44
N LEU A 44 11.09 18.73 -4.37
CA LEU A 44 10.09 19.80 -4.44
C LEU A 44 10.27 20.75 -3.26
N SER A 45 10.21 22.05 -3.54
CA SER A 45 10.16 23.10 -2.53
C SER A 45 8.86 23.05 -1.73
N ASP A 46 8.85 23.69 -0.56
CA ASP A 46 7.66 23.71 0.29
C ASP A 46 6.51 24.52 -0.35
N ASP A 47 6.84 25.55 -1.14
CA ASP A 47 5.86 26.31 -1.92
C ASP A 47 5.23 25.44 -3.02
N GLU A 48 6.02 24.62 -3.73
CA GLU A 48 5.49 23.68 -4.74
C GLU A 48 4.58 22.64 -4.10
N LYS A 49 4.97 22.05 -2.96
CA LYS A 49 4.14 21.10 -2.21
C LYS A 49 2.84 21.75 -1.75
N ALA A 50 2.92 22.95 -1.16
CA ALA A 50 1.73 23.69 -0.71
C ALA A 50 0.78 24.00 -1.87
N CYS A 51 1.33 24.36 -3.03
CA CYS A 51 0.53 24.58 -4.23
C CYS A 51 -0.12 23.31 -4.77
N LEU A 52 0.61 22.19 -4.80
CA LEU A 52 0.03 20.89 -5.18
C LEU A 52 -1.11 20.51 -4.23
N GLU A 53 -0.93 20.64 -2.92
CA GLU A 53 -1.97 20.34 -1.93
C GLU A 53 -3.19 21.26 -2.05
N GLN A 54 -2.99 22.56 -2.21
CA GLN A 54 -4.07 23.51 -2.44
C GLN A 54 -4.87 23.18 -3.71
N ARG A 55 -4.16 22.82 -4.79
CA ARG A 55 -4.79 22.45 -6.07
C ARG A 55 -5.45 21.09 -6.01
N TYR A 56 -4.91 20.12 -5.28
CA TYR A 56 -5.55 18.84 -5.01
C TYR A 56 -6.90 19.05 -4.32
N ALA A 57 -6.92 19.85 -3.25
CA ALA A 57 -8.12 20.10 -2.45
C ALA A 57 -9.22 20.84 -3.22
N SER A 58 -8.83 21.74 -4.14
CA SER A 58 -9.78 22.55 -4.94
C SER A 58 -10.12 21.95 -6.31
N ALA A 59 -9.43 20.89 -6.75
CA ALA A 59 -9.70 20.27 -8.04
C ALA A 59 -11.07 19.58 -8.06
N GLU A 60 -11.90 19.97 -9.02
CA GLU A 60 -13.20 19.32 -9.26
C GLU A 60 -13.06 18.03 -10.09
N GLN A 61 -12.06 17.97 -10.97
CA GLN A 61 -11.83 16.85 -11.87
C GLN A 61 -10.96 15.78 -11.23
N GLN A 62 -11.44 14.53 -11.21
CA GLN A 62 -10.72 13.38 -10.67
C GLN A 62 -9.39 13.13 -11.39
N THR A 63 -9.34 13.33 -12.71
CA THR A 63 -8.10 13.23 -13.49
C THR A 63 -7.02 14.22 -13.07
N THR A 64 -7.41 15.39 -12.56
CA THR A 64 -6.46 16.38 -12.04
C THR A 64 -5.98 15.97 -10.64
N LYS A 65 -6.88 15.51 -9.78
CA LYS A 65 -6.52 14.94 -8.47
C LYS A 65 -5.54 13.79 -8.59
N ASP A 66 -5.78 12.86 -9.52
CA ASP A 66 -4.90 11.73 -9.83
C ASP A 66 -3.48 12.19 -10.18
N LYS A 67 -3.35 13.08 -11.17
CA LYS A 67 -2.03 13.56 -11.59
C LYS A 67 -1.29 14.29 -10.46
N ILE A 68 -1.97 15.17 -9.73
CA ILE A 68 -1.36 15.89 -8.59
C ILE A 68 -0.93 14.90 -7.50
N SER A 69 -1.82 13.96 -7.15
CA SER A 69 -1.55 12.96 -6.14
C SER A 69 -0.33 12.10 -6.49
N ARG A 70 -0.18 11.69 -7.75
CA ARG A 70 0.99 10.93 -8.22
C ARG A 70 2.31 11.73 -8.11
N VAL A 71 2.30 13.03 -8.43
CA VAL A 71 3.50 13.88 -8.23
C VAL A 71 3.89 13.95 -6.75
N LEU A 72 2.91 14.15 -5.86
CA LEU A 72 3.13 14.17 -4.41
C LEU A 72 3.65 12.83 -3.89
N LEU A 73 3.07 11.71 -4.37
CA LEU A 73 3.52 10.36 -4.05
C LEU A 73 4.97 10.12 -4.45
N VAL A 74 5.32 10.42 -5.71
CA VAL A 74 6.69 10.26 -6.22
C VAL A 74 7.67 11.10 -5.40
N ASN A 75 7.30 12.33 -5.05
CA ASN A 75 8.11 13.19 -4.20
C ASN A 75 8.31 12.61 -2.80
N ALA A 76 7.22 12.21 -2.13
CA ALA A 76 7.28 11.67 -0.77
C ALA A 76 8.11 10.39 -0.69
N TYR A 77 8.00 9.50 -1.68
CA TYR A 77 8.74 8.23 -1.72
C TYR A 77 10.26 8.42 -1.59
N ALA A 78 10.79 9.51 -2.15
CA ALA A 78 12.21 9.79 -2.15
C ALA A 78 12.79 10.27 -0.80
N TYR A 79 11.96 10.76 0.15
CA TYR A 79 12.46 11.30 1.42
C TYR A 79 11.74 10.80 2.68
N SER A 80 10.52 10.27 2.58
CA SER A 80 9.76 9.79 3.73
C SER A 80 8.75 8.72 3.32
N THR A 81 9.06 7.46 3.61
CA THR A 81 8.16 6.33 3.32
C THR A 81 6.90 6.34 4.19
N SER A 82 6.95 6.92 5.39
CA SER A 82 5.75 7.06 6.24
C SER A 82 4.78 8.10 5.66
N TYR A 83 5.28 9.27 5.26
CA TYR A 83 4.44 10.29 4.63
C TYR A 83 3.94 9.84 3.24
N TRP A 84 4.77 9.12 2.49
CA TRP A 84 4.34 8.44 1.27
C TRP A 84 3.15 7.52 1.53
N ALA A 85 3.17 6.72 2.60
CA ALA A 85 2.10 5.80 2.94
C ALA A 85 0.78 6.53 3.28
N GLU A 86 0.84 7.67 3.98
CA GLU A 86 -0.32 8.53 4.21
C GLU A 86 -0.93 9.04 2.90
N LEU A 87 -0.08 9.48 1.96
CA LEU A 87 -0.52 9.93 0.65
C LEU A 87 -1.09 8.79 -0.21
N VAL A 88 -0.52 7.58 -0.10
CA VAL A 88 -1.04 6.38 -0.78
C VAL A 88 -2.43 6.05 -0.28
N GLN A 89 -2.63 6.05 1.04
CA GLN A 89 -3.94 5.81 1.62
C GLN A 89 -4.97 6.82 1.11
N ARG A 90 -4.64 8.13 1.14
CA ARG A 90 -5.50 9.17 0.58
C ARG A 90 -5.81 8.94 -0.90
N HIS A 91 -4.82 8.57 -1.70
CA HIS A 91 -5.02 8.27 -3.12
C HIS A 91 -6.01 7.12 -3.33
N LEU A 92 -5.81 6.01 -2.63
CA LEU A 92 -6.65 4.83 -2.78
C LEU A 92 -8.06 5.03 -2.17
N ASP A 93 -8.22 5.94 -1.21
CA ASP A 93 -9.53 6.23 -0.62
C ASP A 93 -10.34 7.25 -1.43
N GLU A 94 -9.67 8.27 -1.99
CA GLU A 94 -10.34 9.45 -2.57
C GLU A 94 -10.22 9.57 -4.09
N VAL A 95 -9.21 8.95 -4.72
CA VAL A 95 -8.84 9.19 -6.12
C VAL A 95 -9.10 7.95 -6.98
N ASP A 96 -8.33 6.89 -6.77
CA ASP A 96 -8.49 5.62 -7.48
C ASP A 96 -8.19 4.44 -6.56
N ARG A 97 -9.24 3.94 -5.92
CA ARG A 97 -9.17 2.72 -5.09
C ARG A 97 -8.69 1.51 -5.85
N SER A 98 -8.88 1.50 -7.16
CA SER A 98 -8.61 0.36 -8.01
C SER A 98 -7.23 0.42 -8.67
N ASP A 99 -6.36 1.40 -8.35
CA ASP A 99 -5.02 1.44 -8.95
C ASP A 99 -4.20 0.21 -8.49
N PRO A 100 -3.89 -0.74 -9.39
CA PRO A 100 -3.20 -1.97 -8.98
C PRO A 100 -1.72 -1.74 -8.68
N ASP A 101 -1.09 -0.71 -9.26
CA ASP A 101 0.31 -0.39 -9.01
C ASP A 101 0.49 0.16 -7.61
N ILE A 102 -0.37 1.11 -7.24
CA ILE A 102 -0.35 1.74 -5.91
C ILE A 102 -0.80 0.73 -4.85
N ALA A 103 -1.86 -0.05 -5.09
CA ALA A 103 -2.30 -1.10 -4.17
C ALA A 103 -1.21 -2.17 -3.95
N TYR A 104 -0.49 -2.58 -5.00
CA TYR A 104 0.66 -3.48 -4.89
C TYR A 104 1.76 -2.92 -3.97
N LEU A 105 2.19 -1.69 -4.21
CA LEU A 105 3.23 -1.05 -3.41
C LEU A 105 2.78 -0.85 -1.96
N TYR A 106 1.51 -0.51 -1.74
CA TYR A 106 0.98 -0.30 -0.40
C TYR A 106 0.89 -1.60 0.40
N ALA A 107 0.39 -2.67 -0.22
CA ALA A 107 0.37 -4.00 0.39
C ALA A 107 1.78 -4.45 0.81
N PHE A 108 2.77 -4.22 -0.06
CA PHE A 108 4.17 -4.52 0.24
C PHE A 108 4.70 -3.66 1.40
N TYR A 109 4.40 -2.36 1.42
CA TYR A 109 4.78 -1.49 2.53
C TYR A 109 4.21 -1.98 3.86
N LEU A 110 2.88 -2.15 3.93
CA LEU A 110 2.18 -2.58 5.14
C LEU A 110 2.75 -3.90 5.68
N PHE A 111 2.96 -4.88 4.80
CA PHE A 111 3.51 -6.18 5.17
C PHE A 111 4.90 -6.09 5.83
N ASN A 112 5.72 -5.12 5.43
CA ASN A 112 7.08 -4.96 5.95
C ASN A 112 7.17 -4.02 7.15
N THR A 113 6.20 -3.14 7.35
CA THR A 113 6.26 -2.11 8.41
C THR A 113 5.33 -2.36 9.59
N ASP A 114 4.23 -3.07 9.40
CA ASP A 114 3.21 -3.28 10.42
C ASP A 114 2.64 -4.70 10.39
N LYS A 115 2.91 -5.47 11.44
CA LYS A 115 2.40 -6.84 11.58
C LYS A 115 0.90 -6.90 11.88
N GLU A 116 0.34 -5.84 12.47
CA GLU A 116 -1.09 -5.75 12.77
C GLU A 116 -1.90 -5.39 11.51
N ALA A 117 -1.24 -4.86 10.48
CA ALA A 117 -1.86 -4.53 9.20
C ALA A 117 -2.21 -5.76 8.32
N ALA A 118 -2.14 -6.99 8.82
CA ALA A 118 -2.45 -8.19 8.03
C ALA A 118 -3.81 -8.14 7.30
N PRO A 119 -4.92 -7.63 7.90
CA PRO A 119 -6.17 -7.43 7.16
C PRO A 119 -6.06 -6.46 5.99
N GLU A 120 -5.33 -5.37 6.17
CA GLU A 120 -5.12 -4.38 5.13
C GLU A 120 -4.19 -4.91 4.02
N VAL A 121 -3.18 -5.72 4.36
CA VAL A 121 -2.36 -6.42 3.37
C VAL A 121 -3.23 -7.33 2.51
N VAL A 122 -4.08 -8.18 3.10
CA VAL A 122 -5.00 -9.03 2.34
C VAL A 122 -5.88 -8.18 1.43
N ARG A 123 -6.52 -7.13 1.96
CA ARG A 123 -7.40 -6.23 1.21
C ARG A 123 -6.70 -5.63 -0.01
N TRP A 124 -5.53 -5.02 0.15
CA TRP A 124 -4.84 -4.37 -0.96
C TRP A 124 -4.21 -5.34 -1.94
N THR A 125 -3.83 -6.55 -1.49
CA THR A 125 -3.43 -7.61 -2.43
C THR A 125 -4.57 -8.07 -3.32
N GLU A 126 -5.80 -8.18 -2.80
CA GLU A 126 -6.98 -8.56 -3.58
C GLU A 126 -7.32 -7.49 -4.63
N VAL A 127 -7.37 -6.22 -4.23
CA VAL A 127 -7.58 -5.09 -5.13
C VAL A 127 -6.56 -5.11 -6.28
N ALA A 128 -5.27 -5.31 -5.98
CA ALA A 128 -4.23 -5.37 -7.00
C ALA A 128 -4.37 -6.60 -7.91
N LEU A 129 -4.74 -7.77 -7.36
CA LEU A 129 -4.93 -9.01 -8.12
C LEU A 129 -6.16 -9.00 -9.02
N GLU A 130 -7.20 -8.24 -8.67
CA GLU A 130 -8.41 -8.06 -9.49
C GLU A 130 -8.11 -7.38 -10.83
N ARG A 131 -7.14 -6.46 -10.84
CA ARG A 131 -6.70 -5.74 -12.05
C ARG A 131 -5.32 -6.13 -12.54
N ARG A 132 -4.91 -7.38 -12.26
CA ARG A 132 -3.59 -7.90 -12.67
C ARG A 132 -3.35 -7.91 -14.18
N ASP A 133 -4.41 -7.86 -14.98
CA ASP A 133 -4.38 -7.86 -16.45
C ASP A 133 -3.73 -6.60 -17.04
N VAL A 134 -3.58 -5.53 -16.27
CA VAL A 134 -2.82 -4.34 -16.70
C VAL A 134 -1.31 -4.62 -16.80
N TRP A 135 -0.81 -5.65 -16.12
CA TRP A 135 0.60 -6.04 -16.19
C TRP A 135 0.82 -7.11 -17.24
N THR A 136 2.00 -7.10 -17.84
CA THR A 136 2.39 -8.08 -18.87
C THR A 136 3.81 -8.60 -18.64
N GLY A 137 4.14 -9.73 -19.29
CA GLY A 137 5.47 -10.33 -19.27
C GLY A 137 6.00 -10.62 -17.87
N GLU A 138 7.28 -10.33 -17.64
CA GLU A 138 7.94 -10.56 -16.34
C GLU A 138 7.35 -9.73 -15.20
N VAL A 139 6.83 -8.53 -15.50
CA VAL A 139 6.18 -7.68 -14.48
C VAL A 139 4.91 -8.35 -13.97
N PHE A 140 4.09 -8.91 -14.87
CA PHE A 140 2.92 -9.71 -14.50
C PHE A 140 3.30 -10.88 -13.62
N VAL A 141 4.27 -11.70 -14.06
CA VAL A 141 4.70 -12.89 -13.32
C VAL A 141 5.22 -12.51 -11.93
N GLY A 142 6.12 -11.51 -11.86
CA GLY A 142 6.72 -11.08 -10.60
C GLY A 142 5.71 -10.51 -9.61
N ARG A 143 4.83 -9.62 -10.07
CA ARG A 143 3.85 -8.96 -9.20
C ARG A 143 2.74 -9.90 -8.75
N VAL A 144 2.17 -10.70 -9.65
CA VAL A 144 1.10 -11.65 -9.28
C VAL A 144 1.64 -12.71 -8.32
N PHE A 145 2.84 -13.25 -8.57
CA PHE A 145 3.49 -14.18 -7.63
C PHE A 145 3.72 -13.53 -6.26
N GLY A 146 4.26 -12.31 -6.23
CA GLY A 146 4.50 -11.56 -5.00
C GLY A 146 3.21 -11.26 -4.22
N LEU A 147 2.15 -10.85 -4.89
CA LEU A 147 0.84 -10.57 -4.29
C LEU A 147 0.20 -11.82 -3.71
N MET A 148 0.22 -12.94 -4.43
CA MET A 148 -0.32 -14.20 -3.94
C MET A 148 0.41 -14.66 -2.68
N ARG A 149 1.74 -14.51 -2.65
CA ARG A 149 2.55 -14.75 -1.45
C ARG A 149 2.14 -13.85 -0.30
N LEU A 150 2.14 -12.52 -0.49
CA LEU A 150 1.76 -11.56 0.54
C LEU A 150 0.38 -11.87 1.13
N ARG A 151 -0.60 -12.16 0.27
CA ARG A 151 -1.97 -12.50 0.66
C ARG A 151 -2.03 -13.77 1.50
N ALA A 152 -1.35 -14.83 1.07
CA ALA A 152 -1.37 -16.12 1.78
C ALA A 152 -0.70 -16.00 3.16
N VAL A 153 0.44 -15.30 3.24
CA VAL A 153 1.17 -15.12 4.51
C VAL A 153 0.43 -14.17 5.45
N ALA A 154 -0.17 -13.08 4.95
CA ALA A 154 -0.99 -12.19 5.77
C ALA A 154 -2.24 -12.90 6.30
N ALA A 155 -2.91 -13.72 5.48
CA ALA A 155 -4.02 -14.54 5.95
C ALA A 155 -3.58 -15.55 7.02
N GLN A 156 -2.36 -16.10 6.94
CA GLN A 156 -1.81 -16.97 7.98
C GLN A 156 -1.65 -16.21 9.30
N ALA A 157 -1.14 -14.98 9.25
CA ALA A 157 -1.00 -14.15 10.44
C ALA A 157 -2.37 -13.88 11.10
N GLN A 158 -3.41 -13.61 10.31
CA GLN A 158 -4.78 -13.45 10.83
C GLN A 158 -5.29 -14.74 11.50
N TRP A 159 -5.10 -15.89 10.86
CA TRP A 159 -5.51 -17.17 11.43
C TRP A 159 -4.80 -17.46 12.76
N ILE A 160 -3.48 -17.23 12.83
CA ILE A 160 -2.72 -17.41 14.08
C ILE A 160 -3.29 -16.53 15.21
N GLN A 161 -3.57 -15.25 14.93
CA GLN A 161 -4.20 -14.36 15.92
C GLN A 161 -5.59 -14.86 16.35
N ALA A 162 -6.39 -15.38 15.42
CA ALA A 162 -7.69 -15.94 15.75
C ALA A 162 -7.59 -17.21 16.62
N GLU A 163 -6.59 -18.06 16.40
CA GLU A 163 -6.32 -19.20 17.29
C GLU A 163 -5.94 -18.76 18.71
N GLU A 164 -5.24 -17.64 18.88
CA GLU A 164 -4.98 -17.06 20.21
C GLU A 164 -6.28 -16.60 20.90
N VAL A 165 -7.21 -16.02 20.13
CA VAL A 165 -8.55 -15.66 20.64
C VAL A 165 -9.34 -16.91 21.03
N VAL A 166 -9.29 -17.98 20.22
CA VAL A 166 -9.89 -19.28 20.56
C VAL A 166 -9.30 -19.84 21.86
N ALA A 167 -7.98 -19.78 22.04
CA ALA A 167 -7.31 -20.25 23.24
C ALA A 167 -7.71 -19.45 24.49
N ARG A 168 -7.97 -18.15 24.35
CA ARG A 168 -8.37 -17.26 25.44
C ARG A 168 -9.86 -17.39 25.79
N GLU A 169 -10.73 -17.43 24.79
CA GLU A 169 -12.17 -17.24 24.96
C GLU A 169 -12.97 -18.54 24.76
N GLY A 170 -12.53 -19.41 23.85
CA GLY A 170 -13.14 -20.72 23.63
C GLY A 170 -14.63 -20.68 23.28
N THR A 171 -15.13 -19.60 22.69
CA THR A 171 -16.52 -19.46 22.24
C THR A 171 -16.74 -20.17 20.90
N ASP A 172 -18.00 -20.45 20.56
CA ASP A 172 -18.33 -20.97 19.22
C ASP A 172 -18.03 -19.96 18.12
N GLU A 173 -18.19 -18.66 18.41
CA GLU A 173 -17.86 -17.57 17.50
C GLU A 173 -16.37 -17.50 17.19
N SER A 174 -15.49 -17.53 18.20
CA SER A 174 -14.04 -17.49 17.96
C SER A 174 -13.56 -18.73 17.20
N ARG A 175 -14.12 -19.92 17.51
CA ARG A 175 -13.82 -21.15 16.75
C ARG A 175 -14.28 -21.07 15.29
N ALA A 176 -15.48 -20.54 15.05
CA ALA A 176 -16.01 -20.37 13.70
C ALA A 176 -15.14 -19.41 12.87
N GLU A 177 -14.71 -18.31 13.48
CA GLU A 177 -13.84 -17.32 12.84
C GLU A 177 -12.45 -17.90 12.53
N ALA A 178 -11.81 -18.56 13.49
CA ALA A 178 -10.52 -19.23 13.25
C ALA A 178 -10.63 -20.28 12.13
N GLY A 179 -11.73 -21.05 12.10
CA GLY A 179 -12.00 -22.00 11.02
C GLY A 179 -12.18 -21.33 9.65
N ARG A 180 -12.83 -20.16 9.58
CA ARG A 180 -12.98 -19.37 8.36
C ARG A 180 -11.62 -18.89 7.85
N LEU A 181 -10.82 -18.28 8.72
CA LEU A 181 -9.49 -17.77 8.39
C LEU A 181 -8.54 -18.90 7.97
N LYS A 182 -8.57 -20.05 8.65
CA LYS A 182 -7.82 -21.25 8.24
C LYS A 182 -8.14 -21.69 6.82
N ASN A 183 -9.43 -21.67 6.45
CA ASN A 183 -9.85 -21.99 5.08
C ASN A 183 -9.36 -20.95 4.07
N GLN A 184 -9.30 -19.65 4.42
CA GLN A 184 -8.70 -18.63 3.56
C GLN A 184 -7.21 -18.88 3.32
N VAL A 185 -6.43 -19.21 4.37
CA VAL A 185 -5.01 -19.59 4.23
C VAL A 185 -4.85 -20.73 3.23
N LYS A 186 -5.67 -21.77 3.36
CA LYS A 186 -5.66 -22.93 2.46
C LYS A 186 -5.95 -22.53 1.02
N THR A 187 -7.01 -21.76 0.78
CA THR A 187 -7.40 -21.30 -0.56
C THR A 187 -6.31 -20.43 -1.18
N TYR A 188 -5.82 -19.41 -0.48
CA TYR A 188 -4.80 -18.51 -1.03
C TYR A 188 -3.47 -19.21 -1.27
N SER A 189 -3.07 -20.13 -0.40
CA SER A 189 -1.86 -20.93 -0.60
C SER A 189 -1.99 -21.85 -1.81
N ARG A 190 -3.17 -22.45 -2.01
CA ARG A 190 -3.44 -23.29 -3.19
C ARG A 190 -3.36 -22.50 -4.49
N GLU A 191 -4.01 -21.34 -4.54
CA GLU A 191 -3.95 -20.44 -5.70
C GLU A 191 -2.50 -20.01 -6.00
N TRP A 192 -1.71 -19.74 -4.96
CA TRP A 192 -0.30 -19.42 -5.10
C TRP A 192 0.51 -20.60 -5.68
N VAL A 193 0.29 -21.84 -5.21
CA VAL A 193 0.93 -23.05 -5.77
C VAL A 193 0.61 -23.19 -7.26
N ASP A 194 -0.65 -23.04 -7.63
CA ASP A 194 -1.10 -23.22 -9.02
C ASP A 194 -0.48 -22.16 -9.93
N PHE A 195 -0.47 -20.89 -9.50
CA PHE A 195 0.18 -19.83 -10.25
C PHE A 195 1.69 -20.04 -10.36
N ALA A 196 2.36 -20.43 -9.26
CA ALA A 196 3.79 -20.66 -9.24
C ALA A 196 4.20 -21.70 -10.29
N ARG A 197 3.47 -22.82 -10.37
CA ARG A 197 3.72 -23.88 -11.37
C ARG A 197 3.52 -23.38 -12.80
N VAL A 198 2.40 -22.74 -13.09
CA VAL A 198 2.09 -22.24 -14.45
C VAL A 198 3.10 -21.17 -14.87
N ALA A 199 3.58 -20.35 -13.93
CA ALA A 199 4.55 -19.29 -14.19
C ALA A 199 6.02 -19.75 -14.14
N GLY A 200 6.29 -21.05 -13.95
CA GLY A 200 7.66 -21.58 -13.85
C GLY A 200 8.44 -21.08 -12.64
N ARG A 201 7.76 -20.68 -11.55
CA ARG A 201 8.34 -20.28 -10.27
C ARG A 201 8.39 -21.48 -9.30
N GLU A 202 9.27 -21.39 -8.31
CA GLU A 202 9.39 -22.41 -7.26
C GLU A 202 8.15 -22.38 -6.34
N PRO A 203 7.41 -23.50 -6.17
CA PRO A 203 6.17 -23.53 -5.40
C PRO A 203 6.35 -23.97 -3.94
N GLY A 204 7.56 -24.30 -3.48
CA GLY A 204 7.81 -24.98 -2.21
C GLY A 204 7.39 -24.17 -0.97
N GLU A 205 7.55 -22.85 -0.98
CA GLU A 205 7.03 -22.00 0.12
C GLU A 205 5.50 -22.06 0.19
N ALA A 206 4.82 -21.94 -0.95
CA ALA A 206 3.37 -22.02 -1.06
C ALA A 206 2.84 -23.41 -0.64
N ILE A 207 3.53 -24.47 -1.05
CA ILE A 207 3.24 -25.85 -0.68
C ILE A 207 3.35 -26.04 0.84
N ARG A 208 4.48 -25.62 1.45
CA ARG A 208 4.68 -25.75 2.89
C ARG A 208 3.59 -25.02 3.67
N LEU A 209 3.22 -23.81 3.24
CA LEU A 209 2.15 -23.05 3.86
C LEU A 209 0.81 -23.76 3.74
N CYS A 210 0.45 -24.24 2.55
CA CYS A 210 -0.80 -24.98 2.34
C CYS A 210 -0.86 -26.25 3.22
N LEU A 211 0.21 -27.05 3.26
CA LEU A 211 0.28 -28.28 4.06
C LEU A 211 0.18 -28.02 5.56
N SER A 212 0.57 -26.83 6.04
CA SER A 212 0.42 -26.48 7.46
C SER A 212 -1.03 -26.34 7.93
N VAL A 213 -1.97 -26.10 7.00
CA VAL A 213 -3.39 -25.90 7.31
C VAL A 213 -4.32 -26.94 6.67
N ALA A 214 -3.86 -27.65 5.63
CA ALA A 214 -4.62 -28.68 4.94
C ALA A 214 -4.69 -30.00 5.73
N SER A 215 -5.78 -30.74 5.53
CA SER A 215 -5.96 -32.08 6.11
C SER A 215 -5.32 -33.20 5.28
N ASN A 216 -4.97 -32.93 4.02
CA ASN A 216 -4.26 -33.86 3.13
C ASN A 216 -3.49 -33.09 2.05
N ALA A 217 -2.51 -33.75 1.43
CA ALA A 217 -1.63 -33.13 0.43
C ALA A 217 -2.34 -32.81 -0.90
N MET A 218 -3.36 -33.58 -1.28
CA MET A 218 -4.14 -33.33 -2.49
C MET A 218 -4.86 -31.98 -2.46
N ALA A 219 -5.27 -31.50 -1.28
CA ALA A 219 -5.85 -30.17 -1.12
C ALA A 219 -4.86 -29.04 -1.47
N CYS A 220 -3.57 -29.34 -1.52
CA CYS A 220 -2.50 -28.46 -1.98
C CYS A 220 -2.09 -28.72 -3.44
N GLY A 221 -2.78 -29.65 -4.12
CA GLY A 221 -2.49 -30.17 -5.46
C GLY A 221 -1.15 -30.85 -5.57
N ILE A 222 -0.75 -31.56 -4.53
CA ILE A 222 0.38 -32.47 -4.56
C ILE A 222 -0.22 -33.85 -4.78
N ASP A 223 0.19 -34.50 -5.87
CA ASP A 223 -0.21 -35.87 -6.14
C ASP A 223 0.51 -36.80 -5.15
N GLU A 224 -0.10 -37.92 -4.77
CA GLU A 224 0.47 -38.83 -3.77
C GLU A 224 1.84 -39.38 -4.18
N ASP A 225 2.11 -39.46 -5.49
CA ASP A 225 3.37 -39.91 -6.07
C ASP A 225 4.53 -38.90 -5.89
N ASP A 226 4.22 -37.63 -5.62
CA ASP A 226 5.19 -36.54 -5.43
C ASP A 226 5.57 -36.34 -3.94
N LEU A 227 4.98 -37.11 -3.02
CA LEU A 227 5.32 -37.03 -1.60
C LEU A 227 6.65 -37.76 -1.32
N PRO A 228 7.56 -37.17 -0.50
CA PRO A 228 8.72 -37.90 -0.03
C PRO A 228 8.27 -39.16 0.74
N ARG A 229 8.68 -40.33 0.25
CA ARG A 229 8.46 -41.62 0.93
C ARG A 229 9.31 -41.73 2.19
#